data_AF-A0A1I5XER0-F1
#
_entry.id   AF-A0A1I5XER0-F1
#
_cell.length_a   1.000
_cell.length_b   1.000
_cell.length_c   1.000
_cell.angle_alpha   90.00
_cell.angle_beta   90.00
_cell.angle_gamma   90.00
#
_symmetry.space_group_name_H-M   'P 1'
#
loop_
_entity.id
_entity.type
_entity.pdbx_description
1 polymer ?
#
loop_
_entity_poly.entity_id
_entity_poly.type
_entity_poly.pdbx_seq_one_letter_code
_entity_poly.pdbx_strand_id
1 'polypeptide(L)'
;MSEETIENDGCQFFELPLPDDYLRSARGTRELSITLAYSPVVRTTRIDYLATQINYRLAVGTSLDEVQKHFSKELKAETEVLKEAKSSNRDISAQLRNRGTVQSSRWTLRQCKPGEKWFLVVVRQDRDWNPSAAEKEPYSLVVTVADRDNEHAQLYTQIQERIAQQAVAREQQRAQQAARLQSRG
;
A
#
# COMPACT_ATOMS: atom_id res chain seq x y z
N MET A 1 -1.02 11.08 5.73
CA MET A 1 -1.12 11.29 4.27
C MET A 1 0.29 11.29 3.74
N SER A 2 0.58 10.51 2.71
CA SER A 2 1.87 10.55 1.99
C SER A 2 1.62 10.99 0.56
N GLU A 3 2.50 11.83 0.04
CA GLU A 3 2.58 12.17 -1.38
C GLU A 3 3.83 11.52 -1.92
N GLU A 4 3.67 10.67 -2.92
CA GLU A 4 4.76 9.84 -3.46
C GLU A 4 4.73 9.91 -4.98
N THR A 5 5.86 9.53 -5.59
CA THR A 5 5.96 9.40 -7.05
C THR A 5 6.29 7.97 -7.42
N ILE A 6 5.63 7.43 -8.43
CA ILE A 6 5.86 6.06 -8.92
C ILE A 6 6.38 6.05 -10.35
N GLU A 7 7.43 5.26 -10.58
CA GLU A 7 8.06 5.07 -11.88
C GLU A 7 7.20 4.21 -12.81
N ASN A 8 7.43 4.31 -14.12
CA ASN A 8 6.73 3.52 -15.14
C ASN A 8 6.85 2.00 -14.85
N ASP A 9 5.73 1.28 -14.96
CA ASP A 9 5.59 -0.15 -14.62
C ASP A 9 6.14 -0.52 -13.23
N GLY A 10 6.19 0.46 -12.32
CA GLY A 10 6.75 0.31 -10.99
C GLY A 10 5.79 -0.31 -9.98
N CYS A 11 6.38 -0.95 -8.97
CA CYS A 11 5.68 -1.44 -7.77
C CYS A 11 6.29 -0.79 -6.53
N GLN A 12 5.44 -0.23 -5.68
CA GLN A 12 5.81 0.31 -4.38
C GLN A 12 5.10 -0.45 -3.27
N PHE A 13 5.83 -0.72 -2.19
CA PHE A 13 5.36 -1.52 -1.07
C PHE A 13 5.40 -0.68 0.21
N PHE A 14 4.27 -0.59 0.88
CA PHE A 14 4.13 0.13 2.14
C PHE A 14 3.74 -0.84 3.25
N GLU A 15 4.60 -1.01 4.25
CA GLU A 15 4.23 -1.71 5.48
C GLU A 15 3.36 -0.78 6.33
N LEU A 16 2.16 -1.25 6.71
CA LEU A 16 1.26 -0.51 7.57
C LEU A 16 1.66 -0.76 9.04
N PRO A 17 2.01 0.28 9.81
CA PRO A 17 2.43 0.16 11.21
C PRO A 17 1.21 -0.03 12.14
N LEU A 18 0.37 -1.03 11.86
CA LEU A 18 -0.82 -1.32 12.66
C LEU A 18 -0.40 -1.83 14.04
N PRO A 19 -0.90 -1.25 15.15
CA PRO A 19 -0.51 -1.69 16.48
C PRO A 19 -1.13 -3.05 16.85
N ASP A 20 -0.50 -3.77 17.76
CA ASP A 20 -0.99 -5.10 18.17
C ASP A 20 -2.35 -5.01 18.87
N ASP A 21 -2.63 -3.88 19.54
CA ASP A 21 -3.94 -3.58 20.12
C ASP A 21 -5.03 -3.47 19.04
N TYR A 22 -4.70 -2.92 17.87
CA TYR A 22 -5.58 -2.93 16.71
C TYR A 22 -5.70 -4.33 16.10
N LEU A 23 -4.63 -5.11 16.08
CA LEU A 23 -4.63 -6.48 15.55
C LEU A 23 -5.08 -7.55 16.55
N ARG A 24 -5.62 -7.15 17.72
CA ARG A 24 -6.01 -8.07 18.79
C ARG A 24 -7.02 -9.13 18.32
N SER A 25 -6.88 -10.34 18.86
CA SER A 25 -7.78 -11.48 18.59
C SER A 25 -9.18 -11.29 19.17
N ALA A 26 -9.35 -10.35 20.10
CA ALA A 26 -10.65 -10.03 20.67
C ALA A 26 -11.64 -9.58 19.58
N ARG A 27 -12.92 -9.96 19.74
CA ARG A 27 -13.97 -9.47 18.84
C ARG A 27 -14.11 -7.96 19.03
N GLY A 28 -14.12 -7.24 17.91
CA GLY A 28 -14.36 -5.81 17.88
C GLY A 28 -14.45 -5.31 16.44
N THR A 29 -15.24 -4.28 16.21
CA THR A 29 -15.50 -3.70 14.90
C THR A 29 -14.41 -2.69 14.58
N ARG A 30 -13.52 -3.08 13.66
CA ARG A 30 -12.39 -2.26 13.21
C ARG A 30 -12.56 -1.91 11.75
N GLU A 31 -12.27 -0.66 11.42
CA GLU A 31 -12.36 -0.15 10.06
C GLU A 31 -10.97 0.29 9.60
N LEU A 32 -10.50 -0.32 8.51
CA LEU A 32 -9.35 0.15 7.77
C LEU A 32 -9.85 0.78 6.47
N SER A 33 -9.67 2.07 6.27
CA SER A 33 -10.02 2.74 5.02
C SER A 33 -8.75 3.17 4.30
N ILE A 34 -8.66 2.87 3.01
CA ILE A 34 -7.51 3.22 2.17
C ILE A 34 -8.04 4.03 1.00
N THR A 35 -7.42 5.19 0.76
CA THR A 35 -7.75 6.07 -0.35
C THR A 35 -6.48 6.44 -1.11
N LEU A 36 -6.53 6.27 -2.42
CA LEU A 36 -5.48 6.64 -3.37
C LEU A 36 -6.06 7.61 -4.39
N ALA A 37 -5.35 8.69 -4.68
CA ALA A 37 -5.70 9.65 -5.71
C ALA A 37 -4.48 9.99 -6.57
N TYR A 38 -4.67 10.11 -7.88
CA TYR A 38 -3.64 10.52 -8.84
C TYR A 38 -4.25 11.32 -9.99
N SER A 39 -3.43 12.02 -10.76
CA SER A 39 -3.90 12.93 -11.83
C SER A 39 -3.18 12.66 -13.16
N PRO A 40 -3.55 11.58 -13.87
CA PRO A 40 -2.87 11.16 -15.08
C PRO A 40 -3.17 12.09 -16.26
N VAL A 41 -2.28 12.08 -17.26
CA VAL A 41 -2.51 12.74 -18.54
C VAL A 41 -3.68 12.07 -19.27
N VAL A 42 -4.65 12.88 -19.69
CA VAL A 42 -5.85 12.43 -20.42
C VAL A 42 -5.81 12.81 -21.90
N ARG A 43 -6.36 11.95 -22.76
CA ARG A 43 -6.71 12.30 -24.15
C ARG A 43 -8.13 11.86 -24.50
N THR A 44 -8.97 12.83 -24.82
CA THR A 44 -10.40 12.65 -25.07
C THR A 44 -10.74 11.86 -26.34
N THR A 45 -9.78 11.67 -27.25
CA THR A 45 -9.98 10.99 -28.54
C THR A 45 -9.77 9.48 -28.50
N ARG A 46 -9.42 8.92 -27.34
CA ARG A 46 -9.13 7.49 -27.16
C ARG A 46 -10.18 6.83 -26.27
N ILE A 47 -10.49 5.56 -26.56
CA ILE A 47 -11.34 4.71 -25.71
C ILE A 47 -10.68 4.56 -24.32
N ASP A 48 -9.38 4.27 -24.31
CA ASP A 48 -8.54 4.31 -23.11
C ASP A 48 -7.93 5.71 -22.95
N TYR A 49 -8.75 6.64 -22.47
CA TYR A 49 -8.40 8.06 -22.38
C TYR A 49 -7.31 8.37 -21.35
N LEU A 50 -7.01 7.47 -20.40
CA LEU A 50 -5.98 7.62 -19.37
C LEU A 50 -4.65 7.03 -19.85
N ALA A 51 -3.56 7.82 -19.80
CA ALA A 51 -2.23 7.35 -20.17
C ALA A 51 -1.63 6.36 -19.16
N THR A 52 -1.92 6.57 -17.88
CA THR A 52 -1.36 5.80 -16.75
C THR A 52 -2.50 5.35 -15.84
N GLN A 53 -2.44 4.10 -15.38
CA GLN A 53 -3.34 3.57 -14.37
C GLN A 53 -2.55 3.17 -13.13
N ILE A 54 -2.82 3.85 -12.01
CA ILE A 54 -2.29 3.48 -10.70
C ILE A 54 -3.36 2.73 -9.94
N ASN A 55 -3.01 1.54 -9.44
CA ASN A 55 -3.89 0.69 -8.66
C ASN A 55 -3.18 0.25 -7.39
N TYR A 56 -3.90 0.20 -6.27
CA TYR A 56 -3.35 -0.39 -5.05
C TYR A 56 -3.94 -1.78 -4.78
N ARG A 57 -3.30 -2.60 -3.94
CA ARG A 57 -3.82 -3.86 -3.40
C ARG A 57 -3.38 -4.03 -1.94
N LEU A 58 -4.25 -4.60 -1.12
CA LEU A 58 -3.94 -4.94 0.26
C LEU A 58 -3.49 -6.40 0.35
N ALA A 59 -2.34 -6.63 0.99
CA ALA A 59 -1.75 -7.93 1.23
C ALA A 59 -1.46 -8.11 2.72
N VAL A 60 -1.55 -9.35 3.19
CA VAL A 60 -1.11 -9.75 4.54
C VAL A 60 0.00 -10.77 4.35
N GLY A 61 1.11 -10.59 5.06
CA GLY A 61 2.29 -11.45 4.92
C GLY A 61 3.17 -11.40 6.16
N THR A 62 4.17 -12.27 6.22
CA THR A 62 5.10 -12.35 7.36
C THR A 62 6.30 -11.41 7.21
N SER A 63 6.71 -11.11 5.98
CA SER A 63 7.85 -10.22 5.71
C SER A 63 7.70 -9.44 4.40
N LEU A 64 8.43 -8.32 4.28
CA LEU A 64 8.50 -7.55 3.04
C LEU A 64 9.09 -8.37 1.90
N ASP A 65 10.11 -9.19 2.16
CA ASP A 65 10.79 -10.01 1.15
C ASP A 65 9.86 -11.09 0.56
N GLU A 66 9.01 -11.69 1.39
CA GLU A 66 8.00 -12.65 0.95
C GLU A 66 6.93 -11.97 0.08
N VAL A 67 6.45 -10.79 0.51
CA VAL A 67 5.51 -10.00 -0.29
C VAL A 67 6.19 -9.54 -1.57
N GLN A 68 7.44 -9.08 -1.55
CA GLN A 68 8.17 -8.72 -2.76
C GLN A 68 8.36 -9.93 -3.68
N LYS A 69 8.71 -11.12 -3.18
CA LYS A 69 8.82 -12.33 -4.01
C LYS A 69 7.51 -12.67 -4.72
N HIS A 70 6.38 -12.54 -4.02
CA HIS A 70 5.05 -12.70 -4.61
C HIS A 70 4.69 -11.60 -5.62
N PHE A 71 5.45 -10.50 -5.67
CA PHE A 71 5.14 -9.32 -6.48
C PHE A 71 6.29 -8.84 -7.41
N SER A 72 7.50 -9.42 -7.41
CA SER A 72 8.71 -8.82 -8.01
C SER A 72 9.54 -9.69 -8.96
N LYS A 73 8.98 -10.65 -9.71
CA LYS A 73 9.72 -11.16 -10.91
C LYS A 73 8.89 -11.67 -12.09
N GLU A 74 7.57 -11.78 -11.97
CA GLU A 74 6.67 -12.31 -13.02
C GLU A 74 5.56 -11.32 -13.40
N LEU A 75 5.78 -10.01 -13.20
CA LEU A 75 4.74 -8.98 -13.25
C LEU A 75 4.32 -8.51 -14.67
N LYS A 76 4.48 -9.32 -15.73
CA LYS A 76 4.07 -8.91 -17.10
C LYS A 76 3.19 -9.86 -17.91
N ALA A 77 3.14 -11.16 -17.64
CA ALA A 77 2.46 -12.06 -18.59
C ALA A 77 0.96 -12.26 -18.28
N GLU A 78 0.58 -12.42 -17.01
CA GLU A 78 -0.79 -12.80 -16.66
C GLU A 78 -1.15 -12.11 -15.35
N THR A 79 -1.95 -11.04 -15.41
CA THR A 79 -2.58 -10.47 -14.21
C THR A 79 -3.67 -11.44 -13.74
N GLU A 80 -3.29 -12.66 -13.36
CA GLU A 80 -4.19 -13.59 -12.68
C GLU A 80 -4.24 -13.18 -11.21
N VAL A 81 -5.10 -12.18 -10.98
CA VAL A 81 -5.85 -11.92 -9.75
C VAL A 81 -5.13 -12.34 -8.47
N LEU A 82 -4.14 -11.56 -8.06
CA LEU A 82 -3.68 -11.64 -6.67
C LEU A 82 -4.90 -11.43 -5.77
N LYS A 83 -5.27 -12.46 -4.99
CA LYS A 83 -6.38 -12.40 -4.04
C LYS A 83 -6.02 -11.39 -2.96
N GLU A 84 -6.59 -10.20 -3.11
CA GLU A 84 -6.54 -9.15 -2.11
C GLU A 84 -6.96 -9.71 -0.74
N ALA A 85 -6.14 -9.44 0.26
CA ALA A 85 -6.41 -9.93 1.59
C ALA A 85 -7.79 -9.44 2.06
N LYS A 86 -8.56 -10.36 2.67
CA LYS A 86 -9.90 -10.07 3.20
C LYS A 86 -10.86 -9.49 2.14
N SER A 87 -10.79 -9.99 0.89
CA SER A 87 -11.62 -9.53 -0.23
C SER A 87 -13.14 -9.57 0.03
N SER A 88 -13.62 -10.44 0.93
CA SER A 88 -15.03 -10.55 1.36
C SER A 88 -15.49 -9.46 2.32
N ASN A 89 -14.57 -8.78 2.99
CA ASN A 89 -14.87 -7.89 4.13
C ASN A 89 -14.78 -6.41 3.75
N ARG A 90 -15.06 -6.10 2.48
CA ARG A 90 -14.74 -4.81 1.89
C ARG A 90 -15.93 -4.20 1.16
N ASP A 91 -16.05 -2.88 1.25
CA ASP A 91 -17.14 -2.12 0.64
C ASP A 91 -17.03 -2.02 -0.90
N ILE A 92 -15.86 -1.66 -1.43
CA ILE A 92 -15.66 -1.41 -2.87
C ILE A 92 -14.59 -2.34 -3.43
N SER A 93 -14.97 -3.13 -4.44
CA SER A 93 -14.07 -4.09 -5.09
C SER A 93 -12.91 -3.42 -5.83
N ALA A 94 -11.79 -4.13 -5.97
CA ALA A 94 -10.64 -3.67 -6.75
C ALA A 94 -11.06 -3.36 -8.20
N GLN A 95 -11.88 -4.22 -8.79
CA GLN A 95 -12.38 -4.07 -10.16
C GLN A 95 -13.19 -2.78 -10.34
N LEU A 96 -13.96 -2.36 -9.32
CA LEU A 96 -14.77 -1.15 -9.40
C LEU A 96 -13.94 0.11 -9.17
N ARG A 97 -13.06 0.12 -8.16
CA ARG A 97 -12.22 1.29 -7.86
C ARG A 97 -11.15 1.57 -8.91
N ASN A 98 -10.60 0.54 -9.56
CA ASN A 98 -9.54 0.69 -10.57
C ASN A 98 -10.00 1.48 -11.82
N ARG A 99 -11.30 1.73 -11.99
CA ARG A 99 -11.84 2.53 -13.11
C ARG A 99 -11.64 4.03 -12.91
N GLY A 100 -11.42 4.47 -11.67
CA GLY A 100 -11.28 5.87 -11.31
C GLY A 100 -9.86 6.27 -10.96
N THR A 101 -9.60 7.57 -11.03
CA THR A 101 -8.38 8.21 -10.54
C THR A 101 -8.40 8.44 -9.03
N VAL A 102 -9.58 8.48 -8.43
CA VAL A 102 -9.80 8.45 -6.98
C VAL A 102 -10.35 7.09 -6.60
N GLN A 103 -9.55 6.33 -5.87
CA GLN A 103 -9.85 4.97 -5.44
C GLN A 103 -9.97 4.95 -3.94
N SER A 104 -11.13 4.55 -3.42
CA SER A 104 -11.32 4.39 -1.98
C SER A 104 -11.96 3.05 -1.68
N SER A 105 -11.56 2.44 -0.57
CA SER A 105 -12.23 1.25 -0.06
C SER A 105 -12.04 1.11 1.44
N ARG A 106 -13.06 0.56 2.10
CA ARG A 106 -13.08 0.29 3.55
C ARG A 106 -13.16 -1.21 3.78
N TRP A 107 -12.34 -1.70 4.70
CA TRP A 107 -12.34 -3.06 5.21
C TRP A 107 -12.88 -3.07 6.63
N THR A 108 -13.87 -3.92 6.88
CA THR A 108 -14.43 -4.14 8.22
C THR A 108 -13.88 -5.45 8.79
N LEU A 109 -13.07 -5.34 9.83
CA LEU A 109 -12.37 -6.45 10.45
C LEU A 109 -12.94 -6.71 11.85
N ARG A 110 -13.46 -7.91 12.08
CA ARG A 110 -14.03 -8.32 13.38
C ARG A 110 -13.03 -9.03 14.28
N GLN A 111 -12.13 -9.81 13.69
CA GLN A 111 -11.09 -10.56 14.37
C GLN A 111 -9.83 -10.50 13.51
N CYS A 112 -8.73 -10.08 14.13
CA CYS A 112 -7.40 -10.04 13.54
C CYS A 112 -6.48 -10.98 14.32
N LYS A 113 -5.26 -11.21 13.83
CA LYS A 113 -4.24 -11.93 14.58
C LYS A 113 -3.10 -10.97 14.94
N PRO A 114 -2.70 -10.89 16.21
CA PRO A 114 -1.52 -10.16 16.62
C PRO A 114 -0.28 -10.70 15.89
N GLY A 115 0.60 -9.80 15.45
CA GLY A 115 1.84 -10.15 14.75
C GLY A 115 1.70 -10.35 13.23
N GLU A 116 0.48 -10.30 12.66
CA GLU A 116 0.33 -10.23 11.19
C GLU A 116 0.80 -8.88 10.67
N LYS A 117 1.63 -8.87 9.62
CA LYS A 117 2.04 -7.64 8.94
C LYS A 117 1.17 -7.38 7.73
N TRP A 118 0.78 -6.12 7.59
CA TRP A 118 -0.11 -5.67 6.52
C TRP A 118 0.68 -4.81 5.57
N PHE A 119 0.55 -5.11 4.29
CA PHE A 119 1.28 -4.43 3.22
C PHE A 119 0.29 -3.87 2.22
N LEU A 120 0.52 -2.63 1.86
CA LEU A 120 -0.20 -1.95 0.80
C LEU A 120 0.73 -1.84 -0.40
N VAL A 121 0.33 -2.46 -1.50
CA VAL A 121 1.11 -2.49 -2.73
C VAL A 121 0.47 -1.57 -3.74
N VAL A 122 1.20 -0.55 -4.18
CA VAL A 122 0.80 0.37 -5.23
C VAL A 122 1.52 -0.04 -6.51
N VAL A 123 0.77 -0.23 -7.58
CA VAL A 123 1.26 -0.66 -8.88
C VAL A 123 0.85 0.36 -9.91
N ARG A 124 1.82 0.84 -10.68
CA ARG A 124 1.58 1.62 -11.89
C ARG A 124 1.59 0.68 -13.09
N GLN A 125 0.56 0.77 -13.92
CA GLN A 125 0.47 0.08 -15.20
C GLN A 125 0.25 1.14 -16.27
N ASP A 126 1.24 1.30 -17.14
CA ASP A 126 1.16 2.26 -18.24
C ASP A 126 0.56 1.63 -19.48
N ARG A 127 -0.03 2.47 -20.33
CA ARG A 127 -0.57 2.07 -21.62
C ARG A 127 0.38 2.52 -22.73
N ASP A 128 0.63 1.63 -23.69
CA ASP A 128 1.63 1.79 -24.75
C ASP A 128 1.42 3.00 -25.68
N TRP A 129 0.24 3.65 -25.64
CA TRP A 129 -0.08 4.71 -26.60
C TRP A 129 0.51 6.08 -26.25
N ASN A 130 1.04 6.29 -25.04
CA ASN A 130 1.67 7.56 -24.66
C ASN A 130 3.15 7.38 -24.26
N PRO A 131 4.09 7.52 -25.21
CA PRO A 131 5.54 7.54 -24.90
C PRO A 131 5.96 8.80 -24.12
N SER A 132 5.06 9.75 -23.91
CA SER A 132 5.26 10.96 -23.09
C SER A 132 4.51 10.91 -21.75
N ALA A 133 4.09 9.72 -21.30
CA ALA A 133 3.66 9.56 -19.92
C ALA A 133 4.78 10.05 -18.99
N ALA A 134 4.43 10.77 -17.92
CA ALA A 134 5.44 11.31 -17.02
C ALA A 134 6.32 10.16 -16.52
N GLU A 135 7.65 10.33 -16.59
CA GLU A 135 8.59 9.31 -16.11
C GLU A 135 8.27 8.90 -14.66
N LYS A 136 7.79 9.87 -13.88
CA LYS A 136 7.29 9.72 -12.51
C LYS A 136 5.91 10.34 -12.38
N GLU A 137 4.92 9.54 -11.99
CA GLU A 137 3.54 9.99 -11.79
C GLU A 137 3.32 10.25 -10.29
N PRO A 138 2.86 11.45 -9.89
CA PRO A 138 2.57 11.76 -8.50
C PRO A 138 1.23 11.13 -8.08
N TYR A 139 1.18 10.62 -6.85
CA TYR A 139 -0.05 10.14 -6.24
C TYR A 139 -0.06 10.44 -4.74
N SER A 140 -1.27 10.55 -4.19
CA SER A 140 -1.50 10.73 -2.76
C SER A 140 -2.11 9.46 -2.19
N LEU A 141 -1.64 9.06 -1.02
CA LEU A 141 -2.11 7.89 -0.30
C LEU A 141 -2.49 8.23 1.14
N VAL A 142 -3.70 7.82 1.51
CA VAL A 142 -4.25 7.99 2.85
C VAL A 142 -4.71 6.64 3.37
N VAL A 143 -4.24 6.30 4.56
CA VAL A 143 -4.69 5.12 5.31
C VAL A 143 -5.28 5.63 6.61
N THR A 144 -6.54 5.30 6.82
CA THR A 144 -7.29 5.63 8.04
C THR A 144 -7.58 4.36 8.79
N VAL A 145 -7.22 4.35 10.06
CA VAL A 145 -7.41 3.22 10.98
C VAL A 145 -8.37 3.67 12.07
N ALA A 146 -9.47 2.95 12.26
CA ALA A 146 -10.46 3.25 13.29
C ALA A 146 -10.89 1.97 14.02
N ASP A 147 -11.02 2.07 15.33
CA ASP A 147 -11.60 1.04 16.18
C ASP A 147 -12.88 1.59 16.78
N ARG A 148 -14.03 1.01 16.41
CA ARG A 148 -15.34 1.52 16.82
C ARG A 148 -15.80 1.01 18.18
N ASP A 149 -15.23 -0.12 18.63
CA ASP A 149 -15.68 -0.78 19.85
C ASP A 149 -14.74 -0.51 21.04
N ASN A 150 -13.61 0.19 20.82
CA ASN A 150 -12.65 0.51 21.87
C ASN A 150 -12.52 2.03 22.05
N GLU A 151 -13.23 2.58 23.03
CA GLU A 151 -13.21 4.00 23.38
C GLU A 151 -11.86 4.48 23.94
N HIS A 152 -11.06 3.56 24.49
CA HIS A 152 -9.75 3.86 25.07
C HIS A 152 -8.58 3.63 24.09
N ALA A 153 -8.85 3.34 22.82
CA ALA A 153 -7.82 3.02 21.86
C ALA A 153 -6.93 4.24 21.56
N GLN A 154 -5.66 4.19 21.94
CA GLN A 154 -4.66 5.22 21.62
C GLN A 154 -3.97 4.95 20.28
N LEU A 155 -4.74 4.62 19.24
CA LEU A 155 -4.20 4.16 17.96
C LEU A 155 -3.26 5.16 17.31
N TYR A 156 -3.60 6.45 17.36
CA TYR A 156 -2.76 7.50 16.79
C TYR A 156 -1.37 7.53 17.43
N THR A 157 -1.32 7.56 18.76
CA THR A 157 -0.07 7.57 19.53
C THR A 157 0.76 6.31 19.24
N GLN A 158 0.14 5.13 19.29
CA GLN A 158 0.83 3.86 19.04
C GLN A 158 1.38 3.77 17.61
N ILE A 159 0.63 4.25 16.61
CA ILE A 159 1.07 4.30 15.21
C ILE A 159 2.24 5.28 15.06
N GLN A 160 2.16 6.46 15.67
CA GLN A 160 3.21 7.47 15.60
C GLN A 160 4.51 6.97 16.24
N GLU A 161 4.44 6.31 17.39
CA GLU A 161 5.59 5.68 18.04
C GLU A 161 6.22 4.59 17.17
N ARG A 162 5.41 3.73 16.54
CA ARG A 162 5.90 2.71 15.60
C ARG A 162 6.59 3.33 14.38
N ILE A 163 6.04 4.40 13.81
CA ILE A 163 6.66 5.10 12.67
C ILE A 163 8.00 5.70 13.10
N ALA A 164 8.07 6.33 14.27
CA ALA A 164 9.32 6.90 14.79
C ALA A 164 10.38 5.81 15.03
N GLN A 165 10.00 4.68 15.65
CA GLN A 165 10.90 3.53 15.86
C GLN A 165 11.42 2.96 14.53
N GLN A 166 10.54 2.84 13.52
CA GLN A 166 10.94 2.40 12.18
C GLN A 166 11.91 3.37 11.50
N ALA A 167 11.72 4.68 11.67
CA ALA A 167 12.62 5.69 11.12
C ALA A 167 14.03 5.57 11.72
N VAL A 168 14.12 5.47 13.05
CA VAL A 168 15.40 5.28 13.76
C VAL A 168 16.08 3.97 13.33
N ALA A 169 15.33 2.87 13.25
CA ALA A 169 15.88 1.58 12.81
C ALA A 169 16.46 1.64 11.38
N ARG A 170 15.79 2.35 10.46
CA ARG A 170 16.28 2.55 9.09
C ARG A 170 17.57 3.37 9.06
N GLU A 171 17.68 4.42 9.86
CA GLU A 171 18.90 5.23 9.97
C GLU A 171 20.07 4.40 10.52
N GLN A 172 19.83 3.62 11.56
CA GLN A 172 20.85 2.72 12.12
C GLN A 172 21.29 1.66 11.12
N GLN A 173 20.36 1.07 10.36
CA GLN A 173 20.70 0.10 9.31
C GLN A 173 21.54 0.74 8.19
N ARG A 174 21.20 1.96 7.76
CA ARG A 174 22.01 2.71 6.77
C ARG A 174 23.41 3.01 7.29
N ALA A 175 23.53 3.45 8.54
CA ALA A 175 24.82 3.72 9.17
C ALA A 175 25.68 2.45 9.28
N GLN A 176 25.08 1.32 9.67
CA GLN A 176 25.75 0.02 9.74
C GLN A 176 26.19 -0.48 8.35
N GLN A 177 25.36 -0.29 7.32
CA GLN A 177 25.71 -0.65 5.94
C GLN A 177 26.87 0.21 5.41
N ALA A 178 26.84 1.52 5.65
CA ALA A 178 27.92 2.44 5.28
C ALA A 178 29.25 2.07 5.98
N ALA A 179 29.20 1.78 7.27
CA ALA A 179 30.38 1.34 8.03
C ALA A 179 30.96 0.01 7.52
N ARG A 180 30.10 -0.95 7.15
CA ARG A 180 30.54 -2.23 6.56
C ARG A 180 31.16 -2.09 5.17
N LEU A 181 30.75 -1.09 4.39
CA LEU A 181 31.34 -0.79 3.08
C LEU A 181 32.72 -0.13 3.24
N GLN A 182 32.90 0.74 4.25
CA GLN A 182 34.18 1.39 4.55
C GLN A 182 35.23 0.44 5.13
N SER A 183 34.84 -0.59 5.87
CA SER A 183 35.77 -1.60 6.40
C SER A 183 36.23 -2.65 5.39
N ARG A 184 35.73 -2.59 4.15
CA ARG A 184 35.97 -3.58 3.08
C ARG A 184 36.81 -3.05 1.92
N GLY A 185 37.24 -1.78 1.97
CA GLY A 185 38.23 -1.17 1.09
C GLY A 185 39.54 -0.94 1.82
#